data_AF-A0A2D8S878-F1
#
_entry.id   AF-A0A2D8S878-F1
#
_cell.length_a   1.000
_cell.length_b   1.000
_cell.length_c   1.000
_cell.angle_alpha   90.00
_cell.angle_beta   90.00
_cell.angle_gamma   90.00
#
_symmetry.space_group_name_H-M   'P 1'
#
loop_
_entity.id
_entity.type
_entity.pdbx_description
1 polymer ?
#
loop_
_entity_poly.entity_id
_entity_poly.type
_entity_poly.pdbx_seq_one_letter_code
_entity_poly.pdbx_strand_id
1 'polypeptide(L)'
;MRTFKYILIIKLTVFYISLIHAESWELNVNIENIYNTSTPGDWITLGTCDGCNDNFQYSEDEFDTPDGPIDYTDLQFTNYNWIGTIDSNGIVCEYAHFASDRKAVHPPSDLLVWNITGVCADAVEETTQTAQLNWVVDSLDQDYEIYIYVGEEGVNMRYTTGVNISCDEMGSNYELIDGEWITTTNIKILMGGCASTGLQTFYWDADGDGLGSNLFGQYCNGFQPDGWVYNNDDVDDEIYCESNNFDSCWTCDGVNSQMDCNEVCAPNTPIGEVQINEGLIYGAFIDECGICSEGSTGHIANSDQDCNGDCYGTAFIDDCNICSEGNSGNTENSDQDCAGICFG
;
A
#
# COMPACT_ATOMS: atom_id res chain seq x y z
N MET A 1 -13.64 69.97 -42.43
CA MET A 1 -13.00 68.96 -41.56
C MET A 1 -13.91 67.74 -41.50
N ARG A 2 -13.33 66.54 -41.64
CA ARG A 2 -13.98 65.28 -42.06
C ARG A 2 -15.06 64.78 -41.09
N THR A 3 -16.21 64.37 -41.63
CA THR A 3 -17.24 63.57 -40.95
C THR A 3 -16.82 62.09 -40.93
N PHE A 4 -16.56 61.53 -39.75
CA PHE A 4 -16.34 60.09 -39.58
C PHE A 4 -17.69 59.39 -39.38
N LYS A 5 -18.02 58.44 -40.28
CA LYS A 5 -19.09 57.45 -40.06
C LYS A 5 -18.45 56.23 -39.37
N TYR A 6 -18.86 55.93 -38.15
CA TYR A 6 -18.50 54.67 -37.49
C TYR A 6 -19.47 53.59 -37.97
N ILE A 7 -18.94 52.57 -38.65
CA ILE A 7 -19.65 51.33 -38.97
C ILE A 7 -19.40 50.39 -37.79
N LEU A 8 -20.45 50.08 -37.04
CA LEU A 8 -20.42 49.08 -35.98
C LEU A 8 -20.45 47.69 -36.63
N ILE A 9 -19.29 47.05 -36.79
CA ILE A 9 -19.20 45.65 -37.22
C ILE A 9 -19.38 44.79 -35.97
N ILE A 10 -20.60 44.31 -35.75
CA ILE A 10 -20.87 43.27 -34.75
C ILE A 10 -20.29 41.96 -35.30
N LYS A 11 -19.10 41.56 -34.83
CA LYS A 11 -18.62 40.20 -35.01
C LYS A 11 -19.52 39.30 -34.16
N LEU A 12 -20.47 38.63 -34.81
CA LEU A 12 -21.24 37.56 -34.21
C LEU A 12 -20.31 36.35 -34.08
N THR A 13 -19.67 36.22 -32.92
CA THR A 13 -18.93 35.00 -32.57
C THR A 13 -19.97 33.92 -32.28
N VAL A 14 -20.25 33.08 -33.27
CA VAL A 14 -21.06 31.88 -33.08
C VAL A 14 -20.21 30.94 -32.21
N PHE A 15 -20.49 30.94 -30.91
CA PHE A 15 -20.09 29.84 -30.04
C PHE A 15 -20.83 28.61 -30.56
N TYR A 16 -20.10 27.69 -31.20
CA TYR A 16 -20.55 26.32 -31.32
C TYR A 16 -20.59 25.77 -29.89
N ILE A 17 -21.76 25.80 -29.29
CA ILE A 17 -22.06 24.90 -28.18
C ILE A 17 -22.05 23.52 -28.85
N SER A 18 -20.96 22.79 -28.65
CA SER A 18 -20.93 21.35 -28.85
C SER A 18 -22.13 20.80 -28.10
N LEU A 19 -23.13 20.33 -28.83
CA LEU A 19 -24.16 19.44 -28.29
C LEU A 19 -23.40 18.23 -27.78
N ILE A 20 -23.15 18.18 -26.47
CA ILE A 20 -22.74 16.97 -25.77
C ILE A 20 -23.87 15.97 -26.05
N HIS A 21 -23.65 15.08 -27.01
CA HIS A 21 -24.48 13.90 -27.13
C HIS A 21 -24.03 13.02 -25.98
N ALA A 22 -24.87 12.89 -24.97
CA ALA A 22 -24.75 11.80 -24.02
C ALA A 22 -24.99 10.51 -24.80
N GLU A 23 -23.92 9.88 -25.26
CA GLU A 23 -23.98 8.54 -25.83
C GLU A 23 -23.89 7.56 -24.67
N SER A 24 -25.06 7.11 -24.20
CA SER A 24 -25.13 5.91 -23.38
C SER A 24 -24.79 4.71 -24.25
N TRP A 25 -23.91 3.83 -23.77
CA TRP A 25 -23.63 2.55 -24.42
C TRP A 25 -23.84 1.42 -23.43
N GLU A 26 -24.12 0.23 -23.97
CA GLU A 26 -24.35 -0.99 -23.18
C GLU A 26 -23.76 -2.18 -23.92
N LEU A 27 -23.31 -3.17 -23.15
CA LEU A 27 -22.79 -4.44 -23.61
C LEU A 27 -23.24 -5.55 -22.67
N ASN A 28 -23.81 -6.58 -23.28
CA ASN A 28 -24.13 -7.83 -22.59
C ASN A 28 -22.97 -8.81 -22.76
N VAL A 29 -22.53 -9.39 -21.65
CA VAL A 29 -21.57 -10.49 -21.62
C VAL A 29 -22.30 -11.70 -21.07
N ASN A 30 -22.36 -12.76 -21.88
CA ASN A 30 -23.10 -13.98 -21.57
C ASN A 30 -22.10 -15.08 -21.23
N ILE A 31 -22.43 -15.96 -20.28
CA ILE A 31 -21.66 -17.17 -20.03
C ILE A 31 -22.40 -18.39 -20.58
N GLU A 32 -21.69 -19.26 -21.30
CA GLU A 32 -22.24 -20.48 -21.89
C GLU A 32 -21.37 -21.70 -21.59
N ASN A 33 -22.02 -22.83 -21.29
CA ASN A 33 -21.37 -24.11 -21.03
C ASN A 33 -21.22 -24.94 -22.31
N ILE A 34 -20.13 -24.72 -23.06
CA ILE A 34 -19.91 -25.34 -24.38
C ILE A 34 -20.03 -26.87 -24.35
N TYR A 35 -19.50 -27.50 -23.29
CA TYR A 35 -19.43 -28.95 -23.17
C TYR A 35 -20.54 -29.55 -22.31
N ASN A 36 -21.38 -28.72 -21.68
CA ASN A 36 -22.56 -29.14 -20.93
C ASN A 36 -23.73 -28.18 -21.21
N THR A 37 -24.27 -28.25 -22.43
CA THR A 37 -25.35 -27.36 -22.89
C THR A 37 -26.70 -27.57 -22.19
N SER A 38 -26.80 -28.53 -21.27
CA SER A 38 -28.01 -28.75 -20.47
C SER A 38 -28.06 -27.83 -19.25
N THR A 39 -26.90 -27.32 -18.83
CA THR A 39 -26.76 -26.35 -17.75
C THR A 39 -26.78 -24.95 -18.35
N PRO A 40 -27.78 -24.11 -18.04
CA PRO A 40 -27.82 -22.74 -18.53
C PRO A 40 -26.69 -21.91 -17.90
N GLY A 41 -26.31 -20.84 -18.58
CA GLY A 41 -25.47 -19.79 -18.01
C GLY A 41 -26.20 -18.46 -17.98
N ASP A 42 -25.66 -17.53 -17.22
CA ASP A 42 -26.22 -16.21 -16.98
C ASP A 42 -25.61 -15.10 -17.87
N TRP A 43 -25.96 -13.83 -17.65
CA TRP A 43 -25.36 -12.70 -18.33
C TRP A 43 -25.31 -11.45 -17.44
N ILE A 44 -24.25 -10.66 -17.63
CA ILE A 44 -24.11 -9.33 -17.04
C ILE A 44 -24.28 -8.25 -18.10
N THR A 45 -24.68 -7.06 -17.66
CA THR A 45 -24.77 -5.85 -18.49
C THR A 45 -23.82 -4.79 -17.96
N LEU A 46 -22.85 -4.36 -18.75
CA LEU A 46 -22.03 -3.18 -18.44
C LEU A 46 -22.28 -2.05 -19.45
N GLY A 47 -21.91 -0.83 -19.08
CA GLY A 47 -22.06 0.30 -19.99
C GLY A 47 -21.77 1.66 -19.35
N THR A 48 -22.11 2.73 -20.06
CA THR A 48 -22.15 4.07 -19.48
C THR A 48 -23.48 4.75 -19.74
N CYS A 49 -23.84 5.70 -18.88
CA CYS A 49 -25.01 6.54 -19.08
C CYS A 49 -24.83 7.97 -18.57
N ASP A 50 -25.72 8.87 -19.02
CA ASP A 50 -25.75 10.24 -18.51
C ASP A 50 -26.26 10.29 -17.08
N GLY A 51 -25.46 10.84 -16.18
CA GLY A 51 -25.79 10.90 -14.75
C GLY A 51 -25.63 9.58 -14.00
N CYS A 52 -25.07 8.55 -14.64
CA CYS A 52 -24.59 7.34 -13.98
C CYS A 52 -23.41 7.67 -13.04
N ASN A 53 -23.19 6.82 -12.04
CA ASN A 53 -22.09 6.93 -11.09
C ASN A 53 -21.02 5.89 -11.43
N ASP A 54 -19.73 6.27 -11.38
CA ASP A 54 -18.66 5.30 -11.68
C ASP A 54 -18.55 4.20 -10.61
N ASN A 55 -18.99 4.54 -9.40
CA ASN A 55 -19.23 3.57 -8.35
C ASN A 55 -20.63 3.02 -8.50
N PHE A 56 -20.81 1.80 -7.99
CA PHE A 56 -22.11 1.15 -7.93
C PHE A 56 -23.20 2.08 -7.37
N GLN A 57 -24.43 2.00 -7.86
CA GLN A 57 -25.55 2.79 -7.36
C GLN A 57 -26.89 2.06 -7.51
N TYR A 58 -27.63 1.98 -6.40
CA TYR A 58 -28.96 1.36 -6.38
C TYR A 58 -29.96 2.09 -7.31
N SER A 59 -30.80 1.33 -8.02
CA SER A 59 -31.73 1.82 -9.07
C SER A 59 -31.08 2.36 -10.35
N GLU A 60 -29.74 2.28 -10.43
CA GLU A 60 -28.96 2.41 -11.67
C GLU A 60 -28.42 1.04 -12.06
N ASP A 61 -27.90 0.34 -11.07
CA ASP A 61 -27.41 -1.01 -11.15
C ASP A 61 -28.38 -2.00 -10.52
N GLU A 62 -28.58 -3.11 -11.21
CA GLU A 62 -29.62 -4.09 -10.89
C GLU A 62 -29.01 -5.27 -10.14
N PHE A 63 -29.72 -5.71 -9.09
CA PHE A 63 -29.37 -6.94 -8.39
C PHE A 63 -29.37 -8.11 -9.35
N ASP A 64 -28.43 -8.99 -9.11
CA ASP A 64 -28.51 -10.30 -9.70
C ASP A 64 -29.61 -11.10 -9.00
N THR A 65 -30.64 -11.49 -9.75
CA THR A 65 -31.79 -12.24 -9.23
C THR A 65 -32.24 -13.30 -10.25
N PRO A 66 -32.60 -14.54 -9.83
CA PRO A 66 -32.14 -15.27 -8.64
C PRO A 66 -31.80 -16.77 -8.89
N ASP A 67 -31.19 -17.37 -7.86
CA ASP A 67 -31.09 -18.80 -7.52
C ASP A 67 -32.41 -19.58 -7.78
N GLY A 68 -32.65 -19.93 -9.04
CA GLY A 68 -33.71 -20.84 -9.43
C GLY A 68 -33.47 -22.26 -8.89
N PRO A 69 -34.44 -23.18 -9.01
CA PRO A 69 -34.24 -24.58 -8.62
C PRO A 69 -33.30 -25.36 -9.55
N ILE A 70 -32.71 -24.69 -10.54
CA ILE A 70 -31.87 -25.27 -11.59
C ILE A 70 -30.47 -24.74 -11.33
N ASP A 71 -29.49 -25.62 -11.39
CA ASP A 71 -28.07 -25.27 -11.33
C ASP A 71 -27.67 -24.50 -12.61
N TYR A 72 -27.00 -23.36 -12.46
CA TYR A 72 -26.56 -22.50 -13.56
C TYR A 72 -25.17 -21.94 -13.30
N THR A 73 -24.48 -21.64 -14.39
CA THR A 73 -23.17 -20.98 -14.33
C THR A 73 -23.40 -19.48 -14.28
N ASP A 74 -23.07 -18.90 -13.15
CA ASP A 74 -23.40 -17.54 -12.76
C ASP A 74 -22.30 -16.56 -13.12
N LEU A 75 -22.69 -15.32 -13.47
CA LEU A 75 -21.78 -14.24 -13.81
C LEU A 75 -22.31 -12.96 -13.18
N GLN A 76 -21.48 -12.28 -12.39
CA GLN A 76 -21.91 -11.13 -11.61
C GLN A 76 -20.80 -10.09 -11.41
N PHE A 77 -21.18 -8.85 -11.14
CA PHE A 77 -20.32 -7.85 -10.50
C PHE A 77 -20.37 -8.04 -8.99
N THR A 78 -19.22 -8.03 -8.31
CA THR A 78 -19.15 -8.21 -6.85
C THR A 78 -18.62 -6.98 -6.13
N ASN A 79 -19.37 -6.46 -5.15
CA ASN A 79 -18.97 -5.33 -4.31
C ASN A 79 -19.37 -5.54 -2.84
N TYR A 80 -18.42 -5.95 -1.99
CA TYR A 80 -18.67 -6.21 -0.56
C TYR A 80 -18.73 -4.95 0.30
N ASN A 81 -18.07 -3.86 -0.09
CA ASN A 81 -18.08 -2.59 0.67
C ASN A 81 -19.50 -2.01 0.81
N TRP A 82 -20.43 -2.49 -0.01
CA TRP A 82 -21.79 -2.02 -0.08
C TRP A 82 -22.78 -2.73 0.83
N ILE A 83 -22.45 -3.91 1.35
CA ILE A 83 -23.33 -4.61 2.29
C ILE A 83 -23.58 -3.72 3.52
N GLY A 84 -24.85 -3.43 3.79
CA GLY A 84 -25.29 -2.59 4.91
C GLY A 84 -25.43 -1.09 4.60
N THR A 85 -25.08 -0.64 3.39
CA THR A 85 -25.34 0.74 2.93
C THR A 85 -26.84 0.98 2.70
N ILE A 86 -27.28 2.24 2.72
CA ILE A 86 -28.69 2.63 2.56
C ILE A 86 -28.84 3.51 1.32
N ASP A 87 -29.76 3.15 0.42
CA ASP A 87 -30.04 3.90 -0.79
C ASP A 87 -30.86 5.19 -0.52
N SER A 88 -31.11 5.96 -1.59
CA SER A 88 -31.91 7.19 -1.54
C SER A 88 -33.37 6.98 -1.11
N ASN A 89 -33.87 5.74 -1.17
CA ASN A 89 -35.22 5.36 -0.76
C ASN A 89 -35.28 4.75 0.65
N GLY A 90 -34.14 4.60 1.35
CA GLY A 90 -34.06 4.03 2.68
C GLY A 90 -33.95 2.50 2.72
N ILE A 91 -33.65 1.85 1.59
CA ILE A 91 -33.46 0.40 1.45
C ILE A 91 -32.01 0.05 1.78
N VAL A 92 -31.81 -0.96 2.63
CA VAL A 92 -30.48 -1.47 2.98
C VAL A 92 -30.01 -2.47 1.91
N CYS A 93 -28.77 -2.35 1.46
CA CYS A 93 -28.15 -3.33 0.57
C CYS A 93 -27.76 -4.59 1.37
N GLU A 94 -28.33 -5.73 1.01
CA GLU A 94 -28.09 -7.02 1.70
C GLU A 94 -27.29 -8.02 0.85
N TYR A 95 -26.99 -7.68 -0.40
CA TYR A 95 -26.32 -8.56 -1.38
C TYR A 95 -25.10 -7.87 -1.98
N ALA A 96 -24.08 -8.66 -2.29
CA ALA A 96 -22.85 -8.17 -2.92
C ALA A 96 -22.80 -8.40 -4.43
N HIS A 97 -23.78 -9.10 -5.00
CA HIS A 97 -23.75 -9.55 -6.39
C HIS A 97 -24.80 -8.84 -7.24
N PHE A 98 -24.39 -8.42 -8.44
CA PHE A 98 -25.16 -7.55 -9.31
C PHE A 98 -25.05 -7.96 -10.78
N ALA A 99 -26.17 -7.89 -11.50
CA ALA A 99 -26.25 -8.26 -12.91
C ALA A 99 -25.94 -7.09 -13.85
N SER A 100 -25.90 -5.85 -13.34
CA SER A 100 -25.42 -4.71 -14.11
C SER A 100 -24.51 -3.76 -13.34
N ASP A 101 -23.59 -3.12 -14.04
CA ASP A 101 -22.74 -2.02 -13.56
C ASP A 101 -22.59 -0.99 -14.68
N ARG A 102 -23.21 0.17 -14.50
CA ARG A 102 -23.10 1.32 -15.40
C ARG A 102 -22.22 2.38 -14.77
N LYS A 103 -21.44 3.06 -15.61
CA LYS A 103 -20.55 4.15 -15.18
C LYS A 103 -20.93 5.47 -15.83
N ALA A 104 -20.39 6.58 -15.32
CA ALA A 104 -20.56 7.87 -15.98
C ALA A 104 -19.91 7.85 -17.37
N VAL A 105 -20.24 8.83 -18.21
CA VAL A 105 -19.57 8.98 -19.51
C VAL A 105 -18.22 9.67 -19.31
N HIS A 106 -17.15 9.00 -19.72
CA HIS A 106 -15.77 9.49 -19.67
C HIS A 106 -15.16 9.62 -21.08
N PRO A 107 -14.20 10.53 -21.32
CA PRO A 107 -13.47 10.57 -22.59
C PRO A 107 -12.64 9.28 -22.81
N PRO A 108 -12.30 8.93 -24.07
CA PRO A 108 -11.53 7.72 -24.38
C PRO A 108 -10.15 7.62 -23.73
N SER A 109 -9.60 8.73 -23.22
CA SER A 109 -8.35 8.77 -22.48
C SER A 109 -8.44 8.19 -21.07
N ASP A 110 -9.63 8.18 -20.48
CA ASP A 110 -9.85 7.69 -19.12
C ASP A 110 -10.03 6.17 -19.19
N LEU A 111 -9.50 5.47 -18.18
CA LEU A 111 -9.71 4.03 -18.05
C LEU A 111 -10.94 3.76 -17.18
N LEU A 112 -11.88 3.00 -17.72
CA LEU A 112 -12.95 2.38 -16.95
C LEU A 112 -12.67 0.88 -16.77
N VAL A 113 -12.90 0.40 -15.55
CA VAL A 113 -12.64 -1.00 -15.17
C VAL A 113 -13.90 -1.59 -14.58
N TRP A 114 -14.29 -2.76 -15.09
CA TRP A 114 -15.33 -3.62 -14.53
C TRP A 114 -14.69 -4.91 -14.05
N ASN A 115 -14.77 -5.18 -12.74
CA ASN A 115 -14.31 -6.44 -12.16
C ASN A 115 -15.46 -7.44 -12.19
N ILE A 116 -15.22 -8.59 -12.81
CA ILE A 116 -16.24 -9.61 -13.02
C ILE A 116 -15.89 -10.83 -12.18
N THR A 117 -16.93 -11.42 -11.59
CA THR A 117 -16.88 -12.64 -10.81
C THR A 117 -17.95 -13.58 -11.32
N GLY A 118 -17.92 -14.82 -10.86
CA GLY A 118 -18.96 -15.78 -11.18
C GLY A 118 -18.80 -17.06 -10.38
N VAL A 119 -19.76 -17.95 -10.53
CA VAL A 119 -19.74 -19.28 -9.93
C VAL A 119 -20.13 -20.29 -10.99
N CYS A 120 -19.29 -21.31 -11.21
CA CYS A 120 -19.71 -22.40 -12.07
C CYS A 120 -20.81 -23.22 -11.40
N ALA A 121 -21.71 -23.72 -12.24
CA ALA A 121 -22.66 -24.74 -11.83
C ALA A 121 -21.92 -25.99 -11.33
N ASP A 122 -22.43 -26.66 -10.28
CA ASP A 122 -21.88 -27.90 -9.74
C ASP A 122 -21.68 -28.94 -10.87
N ALA A 123 -22.68 -29.07 -11.75
CA ALA A 123 -22.63 -30.02 -12.86
C ALA A 123 -21.52 -29.73 -13.89
N VAL A 124 -21.07 -28.47 -13.99
CA VAL A 124 -19.99 -28.03 -14.88
C VAL A 124 -18.65 -28.23 -14.18
N GLU A 125 -18.55 -27.84 -12.91
CA GLU A 125 -17.35 -27.99 -12.09
C GLU A 125 -16.94 -29.46 -11.88
N GLU A 126 -17.90 -30.37 -11.75
CA GLU A 126 -17.63 -31.80 -11.62
C GLU A 126 -17.27 -32.50 -12.95
N THR A 127 -17.51 -31.85 -14.09
CA THR A 127 -17.38 -32.51 -15.41
C THR A 127 -16.40 -31.83 -16.35
N THR A 128 -16.70 -30.61 -16.80
CA THR A 128 -15.99 -29.94 -17.88
C THR A 128 -15.06 -28.84 -17.38
N GLN A 129 -15.31 -28.31 -16.19
CA GLN A 129 -14.53 -27.26 -15.51
C GLN A 129 -14.25 -26.02 -16.37
N THR A 130 -15.08 -25.82 -17.38
CA THR A 130 -14.85 -24.81 -18.42
C THR A 130 -16.18 -24.24 -18.87
N ALA A 131 -16.18 -22.92 -19.05
CA ALA A 131 -17.26 -22.14 -19.63
C ALA A 131 -16.68 -21.19 -20.67
N GLN A 132 -17.56 -20.51 -21.40
CA GLN A 132 -17.17 -19.50 -22.38
C GLN A 132 -17.95 -18.22 -22.14
N LEU A 133 -17.22 -17.12 -22.04
CA LEU A 133 -17.80 -15.78 -22.08
C LEU A 133 -17.98 -15.36 -23.54
N ASN A 134 -19.14 -14.79 -23.87
CA ASN A 134 -19.51 -14.38 -25.22
C ASN A 134 -20.10 -12.97 -25.21
N TRP A 135 -19.76 -12.17 -26.22
CA TRP A 135 -20.18 -10.78 -26.34
C TRP A 135 -20.19 -10.29 -27.79
N VAL A 136 -20.82 -9.14 -28.02
CA VAL A 136 -20.80 -8.43 -29.30
C VAL A 136 -20.71 -6.92 -29.06
N VAL A 137 -19.62 -6.29 -29.52
CA VAL A 137 -19.41 -4.84 -29.37
C VAL A 137 -19.91 -4.10 -30.61
N ASP A 138 -21.18 -3.69 -30.61
CA ASP A 138 -21.83 -3.06 -31.78
C ASP A 138 -22.01 -1.53 -31.67
N SER A 139 -22.20 -1.02 -30.45
CA SER A 139 -22.66 0.36 -30.19
C SER A 139 -21.57 1.31 -29.69
N LEU A 140 -20.41 0.80 -29.26
CA LEU A 140 -19.34 1.59 -28.67
C LEU A 140 -18.50 2.31 -29.75
N ASP A 141 -18.35 3.63 -29.62
CA ASP A 141 -17.54 4.47 -30.51
C ASP A 141 -16.11 3.90 -30.68
N GLN A 142 -15.58 3.92 -31.90
CA GLN A 142 -14.30 3.32 -32.27
C GLN A 142 -13.10 3.96 -31.56
N ASP A 143 -13.24 5.17 -31.02
CA ASP A 143 -12.18 5.83 -30.25
C ASP A 143 -11.94 5.14 -28.90
N TYR A 144 -12.91 4.37 -28.37
CA TYR A 144 -12.72 3.58 -27.15
C TYR A 144 -12.10 2.21 -27.46
N GLU A 145 -10.95 1.93 -26.86
CA GLU A 145 -10.44 0.57 -26.77
C GLU A 145 -11.28 -0.23 -25.76
N ILE A 146 -11.48 -1.52 -26.00
CA ILE A 146 -12.19 -2.40 -25.06
C ILE A 146 -11.59 -3.80 -25.08
N TYR A 147 -11.18 -4.27 -23.90
CA TYR A 147 -10.45 -5.52 -23.71
C TYR A 147 -11.02 -6.27 -22.52
N ILE A 148 -11.13 -7.59 -22.66
CA ILE A 148 -11.37 -8.48 -21.53
C ILE A 148 -10.05 -9.13 -21.15
N TYR A 149 -9.75 -9.14 -19.86
CA TYR A 149 -8.60 -9.78 -19.27
C TYR A 149 -9.06 -10.98 -18.44
N VAL A 150 -8.36 -12.11 -18.61
CA VAL A 150 -8.45 -13.28 -17.73
C VAL A 150 -7.04 -13.54 -17.20
N GLY A 151 -6.82 -13.22 -15.93
CA GLY A 151 -5.47 -13.07 -15.38
C GLY A 151 -4.72 -11.93 -16.08
N GLU A 152 -3.57 -12.23 -16.67
CA GLU A 152 -2.75 -11.27 -17.42
C GLU A 152 -3.03 -11.27 -18.93
N GLU A 153 -3.82 -12.23 -19.43
CA GLU A 153 -4.09 -12.40 -20.86
C GLU A 153 -5.25 -11.50 -21.30
N GLY A 154 -4.92 -10.47 -22.07
CA GLY A 154 -5.88 -9.50 -22.62
C GLY A 154 -6.33 -9.83 -24.04
N VAL A 155 -7.65 -9.81 -24.27
CA VAL A 155 -8.26 -10.05 -25.59
C VAL A 155 -9.07 -8.84 -26.03
N ASN A 156 -8.82 -8.36 -27.25
CA ASN A 156 -9.56 -7.23 -27.84
C ASN A 156 -11.00 -7.64 -28.19
N MET A 157 -11.97 -7.12 -27.43
CA MET A 157 -13.37 -7.53 -27.52
C MET A 157 -14.05 -7.12 -28.83
N ARG A 158 -13.49 -6.20 -29.63
CA ARG A 158 -14.08 -5.82 -30.93
C ARG A 158 -13.81 -6.84 -32.02
N TYR A 159 -12.70 -7.57 -31.93
CA TYR A 159 -12.25 -8.49 -32.98
C TYR A 159 -12.43 -9.96 -32.60
N THR A 160 -12.93 -10.23 -31.39
CA THR A 160 -13.25 -11.55 -30.88
C THR A 160 -14.67 -11.55 -30.32
N THR A 161 -15.35 -12.70 -30.38
CA THR A 161 -16.73 -12.83 -29.90
C THR A 161 -16.85 -13.60 -28.59
N GLY A 162 -15.73 -14.09 -28.05
CA GLY A 162 -15.71 -14.84 -26.81
C GLY A 162 -14.34 -15.32 -26.37
N VAL A 163 -14.24 -15.73 -25.11
CA VAL A 163 -13.05 -16.34 -24.50
C VAL A 163 -13.47 -17.54 -23.66
N ASN A 164 -12.69 -18.61 -23.72
CA ASN A 164 -12.88 -19.78 -22.86
C ASN A 164 -12.24 -19.50 -21.50
N ILE A 165 -12.93 -19.84 -20.42
CA ILE A 165 -12.48 -19.65 -19.06
C ILE A 165 -12.55 -20.97 -18.27
N SER A 166 -11.64 -21.14 -17.31
CA SER A 166 -11.74 -22.19 -16.31
C SER A 166 -12.67 -21.74 -15.19
N CYS A 167 -13.39 -22.67 -14.57
CA CYS A 167 -14.20 -22.36 -13.38
C CYS A 167 -13.35 -21.78 -12.24
N ASP A 168 -12.08 -22.17 -12.14
CA ASP A 168 -11.14 -21.66 -11.14
C ASP A 168 -10.86 -20.15 -11.27
N GLU A 169 -11.08 -19.57 -12.45
CA GLU A 169 -10.83 -18.15 -12.75
C GLU A 169 -12.02 -17.24 -12.39
N MET A 170 -13.19 -17.82 -12.11
CA MET A 170 -14.43 -17.05 -11.89
C MET A 170 -14.57 -16.55 -10.45
N GLY A 171 -13.86 -17.16 -9.51
CA GLY A 171 -13.89 -16.76 -8.11
C GLY A 171 -13.31 -15.37 -7.86
N SER A 172 -13.64 -14.82 -6.70
CA SER A 172 -13.01 -13.61 -6.16
C SER A 172 -12.25 -13.92 -4.88
N ASN A 173 -11.13 -13.23 -4.67
CA ASN A 173 -10.52 -13.12 -3.35
C ASN A 173 -10.92 -11.79 -2.71
N TYR A 174 -11.01 -11.77 -1.38
CA TYR A 174 -11.37 -10.58 -0.62
C TYR A 174 -10.41 -10.42 0.57
N GLU A 175 -9.87 -9.23 0.74
CA GLU A 175 -8.99 -8.87 1.85
C GLU A 175 -9.44 -7.55 2.44
N LEU A 176 -9.37 -7.42 3.78
CA LEU A 176 -9.64 -6.16 4.47
C LEU A 176 -8.32 -5.46 4.72
N ILE A 177 -8.10 -4.34 4.03
CA ILE A 177 -6.88 -3.53 4.13
C ILE A 177 -7.31 -2.13 4.58
N ASP A 178 -6.77 -1.66 5.72
CA ASP A 178 -7.07 -0.34 6.28
C ASP A 178 -8.56 0.02 6.45
N GLY A 179 -9.39 -1.00 6.68
CA GLY A 179 -10.84 -0.83 6.87
C GLY A 179 -11.65 -0.80 5.58
N GLU A 180 -11.01 -0.99 4.42
CA GLU A 180 -11.64 -1.14 3.11
C GLU A 180 -11.52 -2.59 2.61
N TRP A 181 -12.62 -3.17 2.12
CA TRP A 181 -12.55 -4.48 1.47
C TRP A 181 -12.03 -4.31 0.05
N ILE A 182 -10.92 -4.95 -0.24
CA ILE A 182 -10.34 -5.05 -1.57
C ILE A 182 -10.77 -6.39 -2.17
N THR A 183 -11.56 -6.34 -3.24
CA THR A 183 -11.89 -7.51 -4.04
C THR A 183 -10.91 -7.63 -5.20
N THR A 184 -10.27 -8.79 -5.32
CA THR A 184 -9.48 -9.12 -6.51
C THR A 184 -10.19 -10.19 -7.31
N THR A 185 -10.29 -9.95 -8.60
CA THR A 185 -10.90 -10.85 -9.58
C THR A 185 -9.88 -11.13 -10.67
N ASN A 186 -9.93 -12.35 -11.22
CA ASN A 186 -9.10 -12.68 -12.36
C ASN A 186 -9.72 -12.19 -13.67
N ILE A 187 -11.04 -11.93 -13.70
CA ILE A 187 -11.74 -11.47 -14.89
C ILE A 187 -12.02 -9.97 -14.76
N LYS A 188 -11.56 -9.20 -15.75
CA LYS A 188 -11.78 -7.75 -15.82
C LYS A 188 -12.10 -7.31 -17.23
N ILE A 189 -12.98 -6.33 -17.40
CA ILE A 189 -13.16 -5.60 -18.65
C ILE A 189 -12.61 -4.19 -18.48
N LEU A 190 -11.70 -3.83 -19.36
CA LEU A 190 -11.07 -2.51 -19.42
C LEU A 190 -11.58 -1.79 -20.66
N MET A 191 -12.00 -0.53 -20.51
CA MET A 191 -12.41 0.33 -21.62
C MET A 191 -11.71 1.68 -21.55
N GLY A 192 -11.28 2.20 -22.70
CA GLY A 192 -10.63 3.51 -22.81
C GLY A 192 -9.12 3.42 -22.58
N GLY A 193 -8.59 4.32 -21.74
CA GLY A 193 -7.15 4.51 -21.53
C GLY A 193 -6.42 3.22 -21.15
N CYS A 194 -5.29 2.93 -21.81
CA CYS A 194 -4.43 1.76 -21.57
C CYS A 194 -5.12 0.38 -21.61
N ALA A 195 -6.39 0.26 -22.04
CA ALA A 195 -7.10 -1.01 -22.09
C ALA A 195 -6.39 -2.05 -22.95
N SER A 196 -5.69 -1.63 -24.01
CA SER A 196 -4.87 -2.52 -24.85
C SER A 196 -3.58 -3.04 -24.21
N THR A 197 -3.05 -2.33 -23.22
CA THR A 197 -1.81 -2.71 -22.51
C THR A 197 -2.06 -3.29 -21.14
N GLY A 198 -3.26 -3.11 -20.58
CA GLY A 198 -3.62 -3.56 -19.25
C GLY A 198 -3.11 -2.63 -18.15
N LEU A 199 -3.39 -3.04 -16.91
CA LEU A 199 -2.93 -2.37 -15.70
C LEU A 199 -1.54 -2.89 -15.31
N GLN A 200 -0.74 -2.03 -14.67
CA GLN A 200 0.49 -2.43 -13.98
C GLN A 200 0.36 -2.19 -12.49
N THR A 201 1.05 -3.01 -11.70
CA THR A 201 1.13 -2.85 -10.25
C THR A 201 2.19 -1.80 -9.90
N PHE A 202 1.81 -0.89 -9.01
CA PHE A 202 2.66 0.12 -8.41
C PHE A 202 2.55 0.02 -6.90
N TYR A 203 3.52 0.60 -6.21
CA TYR A 203 3.65 0.59 -4.76
C TYR A 203 3.71 2.02 -4.24
N TRP A 204 3.09 2.27 -3.10
CA TRP A 204 3.04 3.60 -2.50
C TRP A 204 4.41 3.93 -1.88
N ASP A 205 4.99 5.05 -2.31
CA ASP A 205 6.24 5.63 -1.82
C ASP A 205 5.86 6.77 -0.85
N ALA A 206 5.88 6.46 0.44
CA ALA A 206 5.30 7.33 1.46
C ALA A 206 6.24 8.48 1.86
N ASP A 207 7.55 8.24 1.85
CA ASP A 207 8.56 9.24 2.22
C ASP A 207 9.17 9.98 1.01
N GLY A 208 8.93 9.47 -0.21
CA GLY A 208 9.28 10.08 -1.48
C GLY A 208 10.69 9.75 -1.97
N ASP A 209 11.33 8.70 -1.46
CA ASP A 209 12.71 8.31 -1.82
C ASP A 209 12.82 7.48 -3.11
N GLY A 210 11.68 7.11 -3.70
CA GLY A 210 11.59 6.33 -4.92
C GLY A 210 11.49 4.82 -4.70
N LEU A 211 11.46 4.35 -3.45
CA LEU A 211 11.21 2.97 -3.06
C LEU A 211 9.75 2.82 -2.62
N GLY A 212 9.14 1.71 -2.98
CA GLY A 212 7.74 1.47 -2.68
C GLY A 212 7.54 0.52 -1.52
N SER A 213 6.52 0.80 -0.73
CA SER A 213 5.99 -0.02 0.36
C SER A 213 5.37 -1.34 -0.13
N ASN A 214 4.89 -2.13 0.84
CA ASN A 214 4.03 -3.28 0.55
C ASN A 214 2.59 -2.90 0.13
N LEU A 215 2.20 -1.62 0.24
CA LEU A 215 0.90 -1.14 -0.20
C LEU A 215 0.94 -0.96 -1.71
N PHE A 216 0.11 -1.73 -2.42
CA PHE A 216 0.10 -1.74 -3.88
C PHE A 216 -1.25 -1.33 -4.48
N GLY A 217 -1.18 -0.81 -5.70
CA GLY A 217 -2.32 -0.36 -6.50
C GLY A 217 -2.09 -0.66 -7.98
N GLN A 218 -3.16 -0.84 -8.74
CA GLN A 218 -3.08 -1.14 -10.17
C GLN A 218 -3.49 0.08 -11.00
N TYR A 219 -2.61 0.55 -11.88
CA TYR A 219 -2.82 1.77 -12.67
C TYR A 219 -2.37 1.58 -14.12
N CYS A 220 -2.86 2.47 -14.99
CA CYS A 220 -2.29 2.63 -16.32
C CYS A 220 -0.83 3.10 -16.23
N ASN A 221 0.06 2.40 -16.92
CA ASN A 221 1.46 2.76 -17.00
C ASN A 221 1.66 4.20 -17.53
N GLY A 222 2.22 5.08 -16.70
CA GLY A 222 2.42 6.50 -17.01
C GLY A 222 1.27 7.43 -16.62
N PHE A 223 0.20 6.89 -16.02
CA PHE A 223 -0.93 7.64 -15.47
C PHE A 223 -1.21 7.26 -14.00
N GLN A 224 -0.29 6.55 -13.35
CA GLN A 224 -0.37 6.33 -11.91
C GLN A 224 -0.34 7.68 -11.17
N PRO A 225 -1.01 7.81 -10.01
CA PRO A 225 -0.94 9.02 -9.20
C PRO A 225 0.49 9.33 -8.73
N ASP A 226 0.77 10.60 -8.42
CA ASP A 226 2.05 11.01 -7.82
C ASP A 226 2.28 10.25 -6.50
N GLY A 227 3.50 9.78 -6.25
CA GLY A 227 3.86 8.96 -5.08
C GLY A 227 3.71 7.45 -5.27
N TRP A 228 3.39 6.97 -6.48
CA TRP A 228 3.36 5.54 -6.79
C TRP A 228 4.56 5.12 -7.68
N VAL A 229 5.32 4.12 -7.24
CA VAL A 229 6.56 3.63 -7.88
C VAL A 229 6.46 2.16 -8.31
N TYR A 230 7.38 1.67 -9.14
CA TYR A 230 7.30 0.31 -9.74
C TYR A 230 7.93 -0.82 -8.90
N ASN A 231 8.51 -0.50 -7.75
CA ASN A 231 9.26 -1.45 -6.92
C ASN A 231 8.61 -1.57 -5.54
N ASN A 232 8.78 -2.72 -4.89
CA ASN A 232 8.34 -3.00 -3.52
C ASN A 232 9.60 -3.25 -2.68
N ASP A 233 10.50 -2.28 -2.70
CA ASP A 233 11.83 -2.44 -2.16
C ASP A 233 12.01 -1.68 -0.83
N ASP A 234 11.06 -0.82 -0.42
CA ASP A 234 11.24 0.00 0.77
C ASP A 234 11.25 -0.86 2.06
N VAL A 235 12.26 -0.61 2.89
CA VAL A 235 12.43 -1.27 4.19
C VAL A 235 11.79 -0.45 5.32
N ASP A 236 11.65 0.86 5.17
CA ASP A 236 11.05 1.77 6.16
C ASP A 236 10.41 2.99 5.47
N ASP A 237 9.10 2.86 5.20
CA ASP A 237 8.27 3.88 4.55
C ASP A 237 8.12 5.20 5.34
N GLU A 238 8.70 5.33 6.54
CA GLU A 238 8.71 6.56 7.33
C GLU A 238 10.01 7.37 7.16
N ILE A 239 11.08 6.78 6.63
CA ILE A 239 12.43 7.37 6.63
C ILE A 239 13.06 7.39 5.23
N TYR A 240 13.02 8.57 4.61
CA TYR A 240 13.61 8.83 3.29
C TYR A 240 15.04 8.29 3.15
N CYS A 241 15.22 7.24 2.32
CA CYS A 241 16.50 6.57 2.11
C CYS A 241 16.67 5.87 0.74
N GLU A 242 17.02 6.63 -0.30
CA GLU A 242 17.19 6.12 -1.67
C GLU A 242 18.14 4.89 -1.81
N SER A 243 19.09 4.71 -0.88
CA SER A 243 20.05 3.60 -0.90
C SER A 243 19.50 2.30 -0.31
N ASN A 244 18.37 2.39 0.41
CA ASN A 244 17.76 1.34 1.20
C ASN A 244 18.71 0.70 2.22
N ASN A 245 19.71 1.45 2.69
CA ASN A 245 20.74 0.96 3.58
C ASN A 245 20.65 1.70 4.92
N PHE A 246 20.16 0.98 5.92
CA PHE A 246 20.06 1.46 7.28
C PHE A 246 21.14 0.85 8.15
N ASP A 247 21.74 1.68 9.00
CA ASP A 247 22.55 1.18 10.08
C ASP A 247 21.68 0.56 11.19
N SER A 248 22.31 0.02 12.23
CA SER A 248 21.59 -0.63 13.34
C SER A 248 20.77 0.36 14.19
N CYS A 249 20.92 1.67 13.95
CA CYS A 249 20.13 2.73 14.54
C CYS A 249 19.09 3.32 13.59
N TRP A 250 18.76 2.60 12.51
CA TRP A 250 17.76 3.04 11.52
C TRP A 250 18.10 4.41 10.93
N THR A 251 19.39 4.74 10.86
CA THR A 251 19.86 5.93 10.16
C THR A 251 20.26 5.54 8.74
N CYS A 252 19.62 6.17 7.75
CA CYS A 252 19.96 5.99 6.34
C CYS A 252 21.43 6.31 6.06
N ASP A 253 22.11 5.42 5.36
CA ASP A 253 23.55 5.45 5.09
C ASP A 253 24.41 5.71 6.36
N GLY A 254 23.89 5.27 7.50
CA GLY A 254 24.50 5.46 8.79
C GLY A 254 25.73 4.58 9.04
N VAL A 255 26.44 4.88 10.13
CA VAL A 255 27.63 4.13 10.57
C VAL A 255 27.56 3.78 12.06
N ASN A 256 26.36 3.60 12.60
CA ASN A 256 26.06 3.42 14.02
C ASN A 256 26.58 4.58 14.88
N SER A 257 26.63 5.79 14.29
CA SER A 257 27.14 6.98 14.96
C SER A 257 26.25 7.49 16.08
N GLN A 258 25.07 6.91 16.28
CA GLN A 258 24.15 7.21 17.39
C GLN A 258 24.05 6.05 18.40
N MET A 259 24.78 4.96 18.14
CA MET A 259 24.80 3.76 18.97
C MET A 259 25.82 3.95 20.09
N ASP A 260 25.37 3.75 21.32
CA ASP A 260 26.24 3.72 22.50
C ASP A 260 26.90 2.33 22.67
N CYS A 261 27.80 2.15 23.64
CA CYS A 261 28.50 0.85 23.77
C CYS A 261 27.61 -0.30 24.29
N ASN A 262 26.37 0.00 24.69
CA ASN A 262 25.37 -0.98 25.11
C ASN A 262 24.29 -1.18 24.04
N GLU A 263 24.63 -0.87 22.77
CA GLU A 263 23.79 -1.04 21.59
C GLU A 263 22.48 -0.22 21.62
N VAL A 264 22.44 0.86 22.42
CA VAL A 264 21.27 1.74 22.48
C VAL A 264 21.43 2.88 21.48
N CYS A 265 20.43 3.04 20.62
CA CYS A 265 20.32 4.13 19.66
C CYS A 265 19.49 5.27 20.26
N ALA A 266 20.15 6.32 20.74
CA ALA A 266 19.47 7.40 21.45
C ALA A 266 20.16 8.77 21.18
N PRO A 267 19.55 9.65 20.36
CA PRO A 267 20.14 10.95 20.01
C PRO A 267 20.18 11.93 21.20
N ASN A 268 19.40 11.67 22.25
CA ASN A 268 19.32 12.45 23.48
C ASN A 268 20.36 12.06 24.53
N THR A 269 21.11 10.98 24.30
CA THR A 269 22.19 10.53 25.17
C THR A 269 23.50 10.68 24.41
N PRO A 270 24.26 11.77 24.64
CA PRO A 270 25.49 11.97 23.90
C PRO A 270 26.50 10.86 24.17
N ILE A 271 27.24 10.53 23.13
CA ILE A 271 28.26 9.49 23.05
C ILE A 271 29.60 10.14 23.40
N GLY A 272 30.11 9.87 24.59
CA GLY A 272 31.46 10.23 24.99
C GLY A 272 31.62 11.41 25.95
N GLU A 273 32.87 11.58 26.37
CA GLU A 273 33.33 12.32 27.55
C GLU A 273 33.12 13.85 27.47
N VAL A 274 32.83 14.41 26.29
CA VAL A 274 32.86 15.86 26.03
C VAL A 274 31.73 16.64 26.74
N GLN A 275 30.68 15.98 27.24
CA GLN A 275 29.47 16.64 27.76
C GLN A 275 29.16 16.38 29.25
N ILE A 276 30.06 15.77 30.02
CA ILE A 276 29.91 15.59 31.49
C ILE A 276 29.61 16.94 32.20
N ASN A 277 30.12 18.05 31.65
CA ASN A 277 29.97 19.38 32.23
C ASN A 277 28.59 20.04 32.04
N GLU A 278 27.65 19.40 31.33
CA GLU A 278 26.33 20.00 30.98
C GLU A 278 25.12 19.37 31.71
N GLY A 279 25.31 18.29 32.47
CA GLY A 279 24.27 17.72 33.35
C GLY A 279 23.09 17.04 32.65
N LEU A 280 23.28 16.58 31.41
CA LEU A 280 22.29 15.79 30.65
C LEU A 280 22.37 14.30 31.02
N ILE A 281 21.30 13.53 30.77
CA ILE A 281 21.32 12.07 30.93
C ILE A 281 22.23 11.47 29.84
N TYR A 282 23.30 10.80 30.25
CA TYR A 282 24.32 10.21 29.37
C TYR A 282 23.94 8.80 28.91
N GLY A 283 24.44 8.40 27.74
CA GLY A 283 24.36 7.03 27.22
C GLY A 283 25.49 6.18 27.77
N ALA A 284 25.51 4.89 27.46
CA ALA A 284 26.60 4.03 27.87
C ALA A 284 27.89 4.35 27.10
N PHE A 285 29.03 4.42 27.78
CA PHE A 285 30.32 4.64 27.13
C PHE A 285 31.40 3.72 27.69
N ILE A 286 32.47 3.54 26.91
CA ILE A 286 33.63 2.76 27.34
C ILE A 286 34.44 3.59 28.33
N ASP A 287 34.56 3.10 29.57
CA ASP A 287 35.32 3.75 30.64
C ASP A 287 36.83 3.47 30.56
N GLU A 288 37.61 3.94 31.54
CA GLU A 288 39.07 3.79 31.55
C GLU A 288 39.52 2.32 31.67
N CYS A 289 38.64 1.44 32.13
CA CYS A 289 38.87 0.00 32.22
C CYS A 289 38.45 -0.77 30.96
N GLY A 290 37.98 -0.07 29.94
CA GLY A 290 37.51 -0.68 28.70
C GLY A 290 36.13 -1.34 28.86
N ILE A 291 35.39 -1.02 29.92
CA ILE A 291 34.08 -1.58 30.22
C ILE A 291 33.02 -0.59 29.75
N CYS A 292 31.94 -1.11 29.18
CA CYS A 292 30.78 -0.29 28.87
C CYS A 292 30.03 0.05 30.17
N SER A 293 30.03 1.32 30.54
CA SER A 293 29.54 1.84 31.82
C SER A 293 28.53 2.98 31.63
N GLU A 294 27.79 3.30 32.69
CA GLU A 294 26.68 4.26 32.75
C GLU A 294 25.48 3.85 31.87
N GLY A 295 24.56 4.79 31.62
CA GLY A 295 23.36 4.55 30.81
C GLY A 295 22.51 3.39 31.35
N SER A 296 22.23 2.41 30.50
CA SER A 296 21.45 1.21 30.81
C SER A 296 22.28 -0.02 31.17
N THR A 297 23.61 0.11 31.31
CA THR A 297 24.52 -1.02 31.56
C THR A 297 24.37 -1.59 32.97
N GLY A 298 23.93 -0.77 33.93
CA GLY A 298 23.97 -1.10 35.35
C GLY A 298 25.39 -1.11 35.95
N HIS A 299 26.40 -0.68 35.18
CA HIS A 299 27.79 -0.51 35.61
C HIS A 299 28.08 0.97 35.83
N ILE A 300 28.64 1.32 36.99
CA ILE A 300 29.06 2.70 37.27
C ILE A 300 30.45 2.90 36.65
N ALA A 301 30.68 4.03 35.99
CA ALA A 301 31.95 4.33 35.35
C ALA A 301 33.13 4.18 36.33
N ASN A 302 34.17 3.46 35.90
CA ASN A 302 35.39 3.20 36.66
C ASN A 302 35.15 2.51 38.02
N SER A 303 33.99 1.87 38.24
CA SER A 303 33.73 1.13 39.49
C SER A 303 34.64 -0.09 39.68
N ASP A 304 35.28 -0.55 38.61
CA ASP A 304 36.29 -1.59 38.60
C ASP A 304 37.70 -1.07 38.90
N GLN A 305 37.91 0.26 39.02
CA GLN A 305 39.17 0.81 39.47
C GLN A 305 39.32 0.66 40.98
N ASP A 306 40.52 0.27 41.40
CA ASP A 306 40.94 0.35 42.79
C ASP A 306 41.29 1.81 43.16
N CYS A 307 41.64 2.10 44.42
CA CYS A 307 41.92 3.49 44.81
C CYS A 307 43.16 4.11 44.13
N ASN A 308 44.00 3.30 43.47
CA ASN A 308 45.19 3.71 42.74
C ASN A 308 44.88 3.97 41.25
N GLY A 309 43.62 3.79 40.84
CA GLY A 309 43.20 3.88 39.45
C GLY A 309 43.50 2.62 38.64
N ASP A 310 43.94 1.53 39.28
CA ASP A 310 44.21 0.28 38.59
C ASP A 310 42.91 -0.50 38.39
N CYS A 311 42.56 -0.73 37.13
CA CYS A 311 41.41 -1.56 36.77
C CYS A 311 41.58 -2.99 37.28
N TYR A 312 40.58 -3.48 38.00
CA TYR A 312 40.59 -4.76 38.71
C TYR A 312 41.76 -4.89 39.70
N GLY A 313 42.24 -3.76 40.22
CA GLY A 313 43.32 -3.69 41.19
C GLY A 313 42.87 -4.13 42.59
N THR A 314 43.83 -4.16 43.52
CA THR A 314 43.61 -4.61 44.90
C THR A 314 43.87 -3.52 45.94
N ALA A 315 44.24 -2.31 45.52
CA ALA A 315 44.48 -1.21 46.44
C ALA A 315 43.16 -0.67 47.00
N PHE A 316 43.12 -0.38 48.29
CA PHE A 316 41.93 0.18 48.94
C PHE A 316 42.28 1.37 49.83
N ILE A 317 41.29 2.20 50.10
CA ILE A 317 41.43 3.32 51.04
C ILE A 317 41.49 2.76 52.46
N ASP A 318 42.59 3.02 53.16
CA ASP A 318 42.79 2.59 54.55
C ASP A 318 42.17 3.56 55.58
N ASP A 319 42.39 3.30 56.88
CA ASP A 319 41.80 4.08 57.97
C ASP A 319 42.30 5.54 58.00
N CYS A 320 43.42 5.83 57.32
CA CYS A 320 43.99 7.17 57.19
C CYS A 320 43.55 7.88 55.90
N ASN A 321 42.57 7.32 55.18
CA ASN A 321 42.14 7.76 53.85
C ASN A 321 43.27 7.75 52.81
N ILE A 322 44.28 6.90 52.98
CA ILE A 322 45.37 6.73 52.01
C ILE A 322 45.08 5.49 51.18
N CYS A 323 45.35 5.58 49.88
CA CYS A 323 45.30 4.40 49.03
C CYS A 323 46.49 3.48 49.36
N SER A 324 46.18 2.26 49.82
CA SER A 324 47.15 1.31 50.36
C SER A 324 47.00 -0.07 49.70
N GLU A 325 48.06 -0.88 49.76
CA GLU A 325 48.22 -2.17 49.07
C GLU A 325 48.22 -2.04 47.53
N GLY A 326 48.20 -3.17 46.79
CA GLY A 326 48.23 -3.17 45.33
C GLY A 326 49.47 -2.47 44.74
N ASN A 327 49.29 -1.61 43.73
CA ASN A 327 50.38 -0.79 43.17
C ASN A 327 50.45 0.64 43.75
N SER A 328 49.75 0.93 44.87
CA SER A 328 49.79 2.25 45.52
C SER A 328 51.17 2.63 46.06
N GLY A 329 52.01 1.63 46.33
CA GLY A 329 53.32 1.81 46.97
C GLY A 329 53.25 2.01 48.49
N ASN A 330 52.06 1.97 49.09
CA ASN A 330 51.84 2.08 50.53
C ASN A 330 51.39 0.74 51.12
N THR A 331 51.88 0.41 52.31
CA THR A 331 51.35 -0.70 53.11
C THR A 331 50.21 -0.21 54.00
N GLU A 332 49.16 -1.02 54.17
CA GLU A 332 47.97 -0.70 54.97
C GLU A 332 48.34 -0.08 56.34
N ASN A 333 47.76 1.09 56.64
CA ASN A 333 47.90 1.79 57.93
C ASN A 333 49.36 2.12 58.33
N SER A 334 50.30 2.16 57.38
CA SER A 334 51.69 2.51 57.67
C SER A 334 51.91 3.94 58.14
N ASP A 335 50.92 4.81 57.92
CA ASP A 335 50.87 6.19 58.41
C ASP A 335 50.28 6.34 59.82
N GLN A 336 49.87 5.24 60.47
CA GLN A 336 49.42 5.25 61.86
C GLN A 336 50.61 5.16 62.84
N ASP A 337 50.55 5.96 63.90
CA ASP A 337 51.42 5.79 65.06
C ASP A 337 51.01 4.57 65.91
N CYS A 338 51.76 4.28 66.99
CA CYS A 338 51.43 3.17 67.89
C CYS A 338 50.10 3.35 68.66
N ALA A 339 49.48 4.53 68.62
CA ALA A 339 48.18 4.82 69.22
C ALA A 339 47.03 4.75 68.19
N GLY A 340 47.32 4.41 66.93
CA GLY A 340 46.34 4.39 65.84
C GLY A 340 45.96 5.78 65.33
N ILE A 341 46.80 6.79 65.59
CA ILE A 341 46.60 8.15 65.09
C ILE A 341 47.33 8.29 63.75
N CYS A 342 46.58 8.63 62.71
CA CYS A 342 47.16 8.94 61.41
C CYS A 342 48.09 10.16 61.50
N PHE A 343 49.29 10.04 60.92
CA PHE A 343 50.33 11.08 60.88
C PHE A 343 50.83 11.53 62.27
N GLY A 344 50.84 10.62 63.26
CA GLY A 344 51.16 10.86 64.69
C GLY A 344 52.62 10.75 65.12
#